data_AF-W3WU55-F1
#
_entry.id   AF-W3WU55-F1
#
_cell.length_a   1.000
_cell.length_b   1.000
_cell.length_c   1.000
_cell.angle_alpha   90.00
_cell.angle_beta   90.00
_cell.angle_gamma   90.00
#
_symmetry.space_group_name_H-M   'P 1'
#
loop_
_entity.id
_entity.type
_entity.pdbx_description
1 polymer ?
#
loop_
_entity_poly.entity_id
_entity_poly.type
_entity_poly.pdbx_seq_one_letter_code
_entity_poly.pdbx_strand_id
1 'polypeptide(L)'
;MTEEAVGSTLRSGSYSFEWTNLHLPRAETDPLRYEYDTLGASALAKLQEIAKAKGLTDDPRKRPDLYQLLVEHHDSCEELRKFWEQVHTVPDWVDWKQLERGQRFFYRYAAANLMGFALQGFVGENSAASGVVEVLVRTGGFSTRVLLHRLLETFQWLLQVTESLSAVKPGGSGHISTIRVRLLHASVRQRILKLVEGRPKYFNVEKYGVPINTLDSIHSIATFCCNHMWLQLPRMGVYPTAQEKEDYIALFRYLAYLLATPDEYFESVARAKAVMESMLVHELEITDTSRVVCFNFIKCLEDLPPFNVSRSFIEAGSRVLNGDEMGIVGWWPALPSPSERALRLTGGLFPNGETCFTRQ
;
A
#
# COMPACT_ATOMS: atom_id res chain seq x y z
N MET A 1 26.71 1.85 -5.53
CA MET A 1 26.10 2.81 -4.58
C MET A 1 26.78 2.58 -3.25
N THR A 2 27.15 3.63 -2.54
CA THR A 2 27.68 3.52 -1.17
C THR A 2 26.55 3.15 -0.22
N GLU A 3 26.69 2.07 0.53
CA GLU A 3 25.73 1.67 1.56
C GLU A 3 25.61 2.74 2.66
N GLU A 4 24.42 2.84 3.23
CA GLU A 4 24.10 3.75 4.32
C GLU A 4 24.86 3.35 5.58
N ALA A 5 25.75 4.24 6.05
CA ALA A 5 26.54 3.98 7.25
C ALA A 5 25.67 4.05 8.51
N VAL A 6 25.89 3.13 9.45
CA VAL A 6 25.26 3.15 10.77
C VAL A 6 25.62 4.47 11.49
N GLY A 7 24.61 5.13 12.04
CA GLY A 7 24.74 6.47 12.65
C GLY A 7 24.59 7.63 11.66
N SER A 8 24.46 7.37 10.36
CA SER A 8 24.16 8.44 9.39
C SER A 8 22.71 8.91 9.52
N THR A 9 22.48 10.21 9.39
CA THR A 9 21.13 10.79 9.33
C THR A 9 20.66 10.79 7.88
N LEU A 10 19.53 10.14 7.62
CA LEU A 10 18.85 10.12 6.33
C LEU A 10 17.55 10.90 6.39
N ARG A 11 17.05 11.29 5.21
CA ARG A 11 15.84 12.08 5.06
C ARG A 11 15.01 11.59 3.88
N SER A 12 13.71 11.44 4.11
CA SER A 12 12.70 11.21 3.06
C SER A 12 11.62 12.27 3.20
N GLY A 13 11.58 13.22 2.25
CA GLY A 13 10.71 14.39 2.32
C GLY A 13 10.91 15.20 3.60
N SER A 14 9.89 15.29 4.44
CA SER A 14 9.95 16.00 5.73
C SER A 14 10.36 15.11 6.92
N TYR A 15 10.52 13.80 6.72
CA TYR A 15 10.86 12.83 7.76
C TYR A 15 12.37 12.56 7.77
N SER A 16 13.00 12.63 8.94
CA SER A 16 14.42 12.33 9.13
C SER A 16 14.63 11.31 10.24
N PHE A 17 15.63 10.45 10.08
CA PHE A 17 15.92 9.37 10.99
C PHE A 17 17.40 8.99 10.94
N GLU A 18 17.87 8.28 11.95
CA GLU A 18 19.22 7.72 12.02
C GLU A 18 19.20 6.28 11.51
N TRP A 19 20.12 5.95 10.59
CA TRP A 19 20.32 4.60 10.10
C TRP A 19 20.98 3.74 11.18
N THR A 20 20.43 2.56 11.44
CA THR A 20 20.85 1.65 12.53
C THR A 20 21.07 0.24 12.02
N ASN A 21 21.64 -0.64 12.86
CA ASN A 21 21.81 -2.07 12.55
C ASN A 21 20.48 -2.83 12.35
N LEU A 22 19.33 -2.23 12.66
CA LEU A 22 18.01 -2.81 12.39
C LEU A 22 17.51 -2.49 10.98
N HIS A 23 18.14 -1.57 10.26
CA HIS A 23 17.75 -1.23 8.90
C HIS A 23 18.31 -2.27 7.92
N LEU A 24 17.57 -2.52 6.84
CA LEU A 24 17.96 -3.43 5.78
C LEU A 24 18.85 -2.69 4.77
N PRO A 25 20.12 -3.06 4.60
CA PRO A 25 20.96 -2.52 3.52
C PRO A 25 20.47 -2.99 2.16
N ARG A 26 20.88 -2.30 1.08
CA ARG A 26 20.50 -2.68 -0.30
C ARG A 26 20.87 -4.11 -0.66
N ALA A 27 22.00 -4.60 -0.13
CA ALA A 27 22.42 -5.98 -0.31
C ALA A 27 21.38 -7.01 0.20
N GLU A 28 20.57 -6.64 1.19
CA GLU A 28 19.47 -7.47 1.69
C GLU A 28 18.15 -7.20 0.96
N THR A 29 17.86 -5.96 0.55
CA THR A 29 16.59 -5.63 -0.10
C THR A 29 16.55 -5.99 -1.59
N ASP A 30 17.63 -5.78 -2.34
CA ASP A 30 17.65 -5.97 -3.80
C ASP A 30 17.35 -7.41 -4.23
N PRO A 31 17.87 -8.47 -3.56
CA PRO A 31 17.50 -9.85 -3.87
C PRO A 31 16.00 -10.15 -3.73
N LEU A 32 15.32 -9.52 -2.76
CA LEU A 32 13.88 -9.73 -2.49
C LEU A 32 12.99 -9.29 -3.66
N ARG A 33 13.50 -8.48 -4.60
CA ARG A 33 12.80 -8.13 -5.85
C ARG A 33 12.57 -9.33 -6.78
N TYR A 34 13.35 -10.39 -6.62
CA TYR A 34 13.29 -11.58 -7.46
C TYR A 34 12.62 -12.77 -6.75
N GLU A 35 12.18 -12.57 -5.51
CA GLU A 35 11.42 -13.52 -4.73
C GLU A 35 9.93 -13.22 -4.80
N TYR A 36 9.10 -14.25 -4.65
CA TYR A 36 7.65 -14.13 -4.62
C TYR A 36 7.01 -15.35 -3.96
N ASP A 37 5.72 -15.24 -3.63
CA ASP A 37 4.90 -16.33 -3.10
C ASP A 37 4.74 -17.49 -4.12
N THR A 38 5.64 -18.47 -4.02
CA THR A 38 5.64 -19.68 -4.85
C THR A 38 4.49 -20.61 -4.51
N LEU A 39 4.11 -20.71 -3.23
CA LEU A 39 2.98 -21.53 -2.80
C LEU A 39 1.66 -21.00 -3.38
N GLY A 40 1.42 -19.69 -3.33
CA GLY A 40 0.26 -19.06 -3.95
C GLY A 40 0.27 -19.17 -5.48
N ALA A 41 1.44 -19.11 -6.12
CA ALA A 41 1.58 -19.34 -7.56
C ALA A 41 1.21 -20.79 -7.95
N SER A 42 1.69 -21.79 -7.19
CA SER A 42 1.34 -23.20 -7.39
C SER A 42 -0.14 -23.47 -7.14
N ALA A 43 -0.71 -22.92 -6.07
CA ALA A 43 -2.14 -23.04 -5.77
C ALA A 43 -3.00 -22.42 -6.88
N LEU A 44 -2.64 -21.23 -7.36
CA LEU A 44 -3.33 -20.59 -8.48
C LEU A 44 -3.34 -21.48 -9.73
N ALA A 45 -2.20 -22.08 -10.09
CA ALA A 45 -2.13 -22.94 -11.27
C ALA A 45 -3.12 -24.11 -11.18
N LYS A 46 -3.24 -24.75 -10.01
CA LYS A 46 -4.21 -25.82 -9.75
C LYS A 46 -5.66 -25.33 -9.80
N LEU A 47 -5.95 -24.17 -9.22
CA LEU A 47 -7.28 -23.58 -9.30
C LEU A 47 -7.68 -23.23 -10.74
N GLN A 48 -6.74 -22.77 -11.57
CA GLN A 48 -6.97 -22.49 -12.99
C GLN A 48 -7.20 -23.77 -13.80
N GLU A 49 -6.48 -24.87 -13.50
CA GLU A 49 -6.73 -26.19 -14.10
C GLU A 49 -8.16 -26.67 -13.80
N ILE A 50 -8.58 -26.58 -12.54
CA ILE A 50 -9.94 -26.93 -12.09
C ILE A 50 -10.99 -26.04 -12.75
N ALA A 51 -10.78 -24.72 -12.76
CA ALA A 51 -11.68 -23.75 -13.39
C ALA A 51 -11.89 -24.07 -14.88
N LYS A 52 -10.79 -24.36 -15.60
CA LYS A 52 -10.82 -24.76 -17.00
C LYS A 52 -11.61 -26.06 -17.20
N ALA A 53 -11.40 -27.06 -16.35
CA ALA A 53 -12.15 -28.32 -16.42
C ALA A 53 -13.66 -28.13 -16.18
N LYS A 54 -14.06 -27.15 -15.35
CA LYS A 54 -15.46 -26.75 -15.13
C LYS A 54 -16.03 -25.82 -16.22
N GLY A 55 -15.25 -25.47 -17.25
CA GLY A 55 -15.67 -24.55 -18.32
C GLY A 55 -15.82 -23.09 -17.86
N LEU A 56 -15.20 -22.72 -16.73
CA LEU A 56 -15.11 -21.35 -16.25
C LEU A 56 -14.04 -20.60 -17.07
N THR A 57 -14.28 -19.32 -17.34
CA THR A 57 -13.44 -18.50 -18.22
C THR A 57 -13.26 -17.09 -17.66
N ASP A 58 -12.41 -16.27 -18.29
CA ASP A 58 -12.26 -14.85 -17.97
C ASP A 58 -13.47 -13.97 -18.37
N ASP A 59 -14.54 -14.58 -18.91
CA ASP A 59 -15.82 -13.88 -19.12
C ASP A 59 -16.38 -13.44 -17.75
N PRO A 60 -16.77 -12.15 -17.58
CA PRO A 60 -17.35 -11.66 -16.33
C PRO A 60 -18.51 -12.53 -15.78
N ARG A 61 -19.26 -13.21 -16.64
CA ARG A 61 -20.38 -14.10 -16.25
C ARG A 61 -19.94 -15.50 -15.82
N LYS A 62 -18.72 -15.90 -16.17
CA LYS A 62 -18.15 -17.24 -15.90
C LYS A 62 -16.84 -17.16 -15.13
N ARG A 63 -16.53 -16.00 -14.56
CA ARG A 63 -15.28 -15.76 -13.84
C ARG A 63 -15.28 -16.60 -12.56
N PRO A 64 -14.26 -17.45 -12.35
CA PRO A 64 -14.20 -18.26 -11.15
C PRO A 64 -13.98 -17.38 -9.91
N ASP A 65 -14.74 -17.64 -8.84
CA ASP A 65 -14.29 -17.25 -7.50
C ASP A 65 -13.24 -18.28 -7.06
N LEU A 66 -11.97 -17.89 -7.17
CA LEU A 66 -10.83 -18.76 -6.86
C LEU A 66 -10.84 -19.21 -5.39
N TYR A 67 -11.36 -18.38 -4.47
CA TYR A 67 -11.49 -18.79 -3.08
C TYR A 67 -12.56 -19.89 -2.93
N GLN A 68 -13.70 -19.75 -3.59
CA GLN A 68 -14.74 -20.78 -3.56
C GLN A 68 -14.25 -22.11 -4.15
N LEU A 69 -13.50 -22.06 -5.25
CA LEU A 69 -12.85 -23.26 -5.80
C LEU A 69 -11.85 -23.86 -4.82
N LEU A 70 -11.07 -23.04 -4.11
CA LEU A 70 -10.16 -23.50 -3.08
C LEU A 70 -10.92 -24.20 -1.94
N VAL A 71 -12.01 -23.62 -1.44
CA VAL A 71 -12.86 -24.25 -0.42
C VAL A 71 -13.34 -25.64 -0.88
N GLU A 72 -13.83 -25.75 -2.13
CA GLU A 72 -14.36 -27.00 -2.68
C GLU A 72 -13.29 -28.07 -2.94
N HIS A 73 -12.05 -27.67 -3.21
CA HIS A 73 -11.02 -28.55 -3.78
C HIS A 73 -9.69 -28.57 -3.03
N HIS A 74 -9.58 -27.97 -1.85
CA HIS A 74 -8.32 -27.90 -1.11
C HIS A 74 -7.69 -29.28 -0.85
N ASP A 75 -8.49 -30.32 -0.63
CA ASP A 75 -8.00 -31.69 -0.40
C ASP A 75 -7.62 -32.45 -1.68
N SER A 76 -7.91 -31.90 -2.87
CA SER A 76 -7.77 -32.63 -4.14
C SER A 76 -6.30 -32.84 -4.58
N CYS A 77 -5.38 -32.00 -4.13
CA CYS A 77 -3.94 -32.14 -4.42
C CYS A 77 -3.09 -31.53 -3.31
N GLU A 78 -1.78 -31.81 -3.33
CA GLU A 78 -0.87 -31.41 -2.26
C GLU A 78 -0.66 -29.90 -2.19
N GLU A 79 -0.59 -29.22 -3.34
CA GLU A 79 -0.36 -27.77 -3.41
C GLU A 79 -1.53 -26.99 -2.82
N LEU A 80 -2.78 -27.39 -3.11
CA LEU A 80 -3.96 -26.75 -2.56
C LEU A 80 -4.11 -27.03 -1.06
N ARG A 81 -3.78 -28.25 -0.61
CA ARG A 81 -3.80 -28.61 0.80
C ARG A 81 -2.79 -27.79 1.60
N LYS A 82 -1.54 -27.70 1.13
CA LYS A 82 -0.50 -26.87 1.75
C LYS A 82 -0.88 -25.39 1.81
N PHE A 83 -1.45 -24.86 0.73
CA PHE A 83 -1.94 -23.48 0.71
C PHE A 83 -3.06 -23.27 1.73
N TRP A 84 -4.05 -24.17 1.75
CA TRP A 84 -5.19 -24.14 2.68
C TRP A 84 -4.75 -24.24 4.14
N GLU A 85 -3.88 -25.20 4.45
CA GLU A 85 -3.30 -25.41 5.78
C GLU A 85 -2.56 -24.15 6.25
N GLN A 86 -1.71 -23.55 5.40
CA GLN A 86 -0.98 -22.33 5.77
C GLN A 86 -1.94 -21.18 6.08
N VAL A 87 -2.94 -20.91 5.23
CA VAL A 87 -3.83 -19.78 5.46
C VAL A 87 -4.83 -20.00 6.60
N HIS A 88 -5.07 -21.24 7.05
CA HIS A 88 -5.93 -21.55 8.20
C HIS A 88 -5.17 -21.80 9.51
N THR A 89 -3.85 -21.98 9.45
CA THR A 89 -3.01 -22.12 10.63
C THR A 89 -2.80 -20.75 11.28
N VAL A 90 -3.02 -20.68 12.58
CA VAL A 90 -2.77 -19.47 13.37
C VAL A 90 -1.38 -19.61 14.00
N PRO A 91 -0.42 -18.73 13.69
CA PRO A 91 0.90 -18.77 14.32
C PRO A 91 0.84 -18.59 15.85
N ASP A 92 1.75 -19.24 16.58
CA ASP A 92 1.79 -19.23 18.05
C ASP A 92 1.98 -17.83 18.66
N TRP A 93 2.57 -16.90 17.92
CA TRP A 93 2.78 -15.52 18.35
C TRP A 93 1.54 -14.64 18.24
N VAL A 94 0.43 -15.14 17.67
CA VAL A 94 -0.81 -14.35 17.52
C VAL A 94 -1.56 -14.27 18.85
N ASP A 95 -1.63 -13.06 19.43
CA ASP A 95 -2.53 -12.73 20.53
C ASP A 95 -3.80 -12.02 20.00
N TRP A 96 -4.94 -12.72 20.02
CA TRP A 96 -6.21 -12.15 19.56
C TRP A 96 -6.63 -10.89 20.32
N LYS A 97 -6.30 -10.76 21.62
CA LYS A 97 -6.62 -9.54 22.38
C LYS A 97 -5.74 -8.39 21.92
N GLN A 98 -4.50 -8.67 21.50
CA GLN A 98 -3.61 -7.67 20.91
C GLN A 98 -4.16 -7.18 19.57
N LEU A 99 -4.54 -8.11 18.69
CA LEU A 99 -5.13 -7.80 17.39
C LEU A 99 -6.41 -6.96 17.53
N GLU A 100 -7.30 -7.28 18.48
CA GLU A 100 -8.51 -6.49 18.76
C GLU A 100 -8.20 -5.04 19.15
N ARG A 101 -7.16 -4.82 19.96
CA ARG A 101 -6.72 -3.46 20.29
C ARG A 101 -6.12 -2.75 19.07
N GLY A 102 -5.43 -3.46 18.20
CA GLY A 102 -4.95 -2.95 16.91
C GLY A 102 -6.10 -2.52 16.01
N GLN A 103 -7.17 -3.30 15.93
CA GLN A 103 -8.40 -2.94 15.21
C GLN A 103 -9.00 -1.63 15.75
N ARG A 104 -9.04 -1.46 17.08
CA ARG A 104 -9.51 -0.23 17.72
C ARG A 104 -8.66 1.00 17.40
N PHE A 105 -7.34 0.85 17.22
CA PHE A 105 -6.46 1.95 16.82
C PHE A 105 -6.91 2.57 15.49
N PHE A 106 -7.24 1.73 14.50
CA PHE A 106 -7.69 2.21 13.19
C PHE A 106 -8.95 3.10 13.32
N TYR A 107 -9.96 2.64 14.08
CA TYR A 107 -11.21 3.38 14.24
C TYR A 107 -11.10 4.59 15.17
N ARG A 108 -10.24 4.53 16.18
CA ARG A 108 -9.97 5.67 17.07
C ARG A 108 -9.52 6.90 16.30
N TYR A 109 -8.76 6.69 15.24
CA TYR A 109 -8.22 7.75 14.38
C TYR A 109 -8.74 7.67 12.95
N ALA A 110 -9.93 7.09 12.71
CA ALA A 110 -10.42 6.74 11.37
C ALA A 110 -10.27 7.88 10.36
N ALA A 111 -10.83 9.06 10.64
CA ALA A 111 -10.75 10.20 9.73
C ALA A 111 -9.29 10.62 9.41
N ALA A 112 -8.43 10.65 10.44
CA ALA A 112 -7.02 11.00 10.28
C ALA A 112 -6.23 9.92 9.52
N ASN A 113 -6.51 8.64 9.78
CA ASN A 113 -5.93 7.50 9.06
C ASN A 113 -6.33 7.53 7.58
N LEU A 114 -7.62 7.76 7.26
CA LEU A 114 -8.10 7.86 5.87
C LEU A 114 -7.46 9.02 5.11
N MET A 115 -7.34 10.18 5.76
CA MET A 115 -6.64 11.33 5.20
C MET A 115 -5.15 11.03 5.01
N GLY A 116 -4.52 10.35 5.98
CA GLY A 116 -3.13 9.90 5.89
C GLY A 116 -2.91 8.95 4.72
N PHE A 117 -3.80 7.97 4.53
CA PHE A 117 -3.77 7.06 3.39
C PHE A 117 -3.85 7.79 2.06
N ALA A 118 -4.77 8.75 1.92
CA ALA A 118 -4.92 9.46 0.65
C ALA A 118 -3.74 10.40 0.36
N LEU A 119 -3.34 11.20 1.34
CA LEU A 119 -2.43 12.32 1.13
C LEU A 119 -0.95 11.96 1.34
N GLN A 120 -0.64 10.95 2.15
CA GLN A 120 0.72 10.49 2.43
C GLN A 120 0.93 9.09 1.86
N GLY A 121 0.13 8.11 2.25
CA GLY A 121 0.32 6.72 1.83
C GLY A 121 0.20 6.54 0.31
N PHE A 122 -0.79 7.17 -0.31
CA PHE A 122 -0.98 7.08 -1.75
C PHE A 122 -0.12 8.09 -2.52
N VAL A 123 -0.31 9.39 -2.26
CA VAL A 123 0.41 10.45 -2.99
C VAL A 123 1.90 10.41 -2.71
N GLY A 124 2.33 10.32 -1.45
CA GLY A 124 3.75 10.36 -1.09
C GLY A 124 4.53 9.08 -1.37
N GLU A 125 3.92 7.92 -1.10
CA GLU A 125 4.62 6.63 -1.17
C GLU A 125 4.17 5.76 -2.33
N ASN A 126 2.93 5.27 -2.34
CA ASN A 126 2.51 4.27 -3.32
C ASN A 126 2.62 4.77 -4.77
N SER A 127 2.41 6.07 -5.01
CA SER A 127 2.62 6.66 -6.33
C SER A 127 4.08 6.89 -6.68
N ALA A 128 5.01 6.82 -5.73
CA ALA A 128 6.46 6.94 -5.90
C ALA A 128 7.20 5.59 -5.78
N ALA A 129 6.53 4.50 -5.38
CA ALA A 129 7.08 3.15 -5.39
C ALA A 129 7.07 2.58 -6.83
N SER A 130 8.17 2.76 -7.56
CA SER A 130 8.20 2.61 -9.03
C SER A 130 7.83 1.19 -9.52
N GLY A 131 8.23 0.15 -8.81
CA GLY A 131 7.84 -1.25 -9.10
C GLY A 131 6.33 -1.47 -8.97
N VAL A 132 5.75 -1.06 -7.84
CA VAL A 132 4.30 -1.15 -7.57
C VAL A 132 3.50 -0.36 -8.61
N VAL A 133 3.91 0.87 -8.91
CA VAL A 133 3.27 1.75 -9.90
C VAL A 133 3.24 1.10 -11.29
N GLU A 134 4.33 0.49 -11.73
CA GLU A 134 4.37 -0.16 -13.04
C GLU A 134 3.40 -1.33 -13.10
N VAL A 135 3.34 -2.19 -12.07
CA VAL A 135 2.34 -3.29 -12.02
C VAL A 135 0.91 -2.75 -12.14
N LEU A 136 0.62 -1.70 -11.39
CA LEU A 136 -0.69 -1.06 -11.32
C LEU A 136 -1.10 -0.45 -12.67
N VAL A 137 -0.19 0.22 -13.37
CA VAL A 137 -0.45 0.79 -14.70
C VAL A 137 -0.60 -0.29 -15.76
N ARG A 138 0.25 -1.33 -15.77
CA ARG A 138 0.17 -2.40 -16.77
C ARG A 138 -1.13 -3.19 -16.70
N THR A 139 -1.70 -3.36 -15.50
CA THR A 139 -3.01 -4.03 -15.33
C THR A 139 -4.22 -3.15 -15.70
N GLY A 140 -4.00 -1.91 -16.16
CA GLY A 140 -5.05 -0.95 -16.48
C GLY A 140 -5.80 -0.41 -15.25
N GLY A 141 -5.30 -0.70 -14.05
CA GLY A 141 -5.96 -0.40 -12.79
C GLY A 141 -6.03 1.09 -12.42
N PHE A 142 -5.21 1.91 -13.07
CA PHE A 142 -5.03 3.33 -12.73
C PHE A 142 -5.53 4.29 -13.79
N SER A 143 -6.37 3.82 -14.72
CA SER A 143 -7.21 4.74 -15.50
C SER A 143 -8.24 5.40 -14.59
N THR A 144 -8.61 6.65 -14.86
CA THR A 144 -9.61 7.39 -14.06
C THR A 144 -10.97 6.67 -13.97
N ARG A 145 -11.28 5.77 -14.90
CA ARG A 145 -12.51 4.96 -14.90
C ARG A 145 -12.49 3.78 -13.93
N VAL A 146 -11.31 3.21 -13.66
CA VAL A 146 -11.15 1.96 -12.88
C VAL A 146 -10.54 2.24 -11.50
N LEU A 147 -9.81 3.34 -11.37
CA LEU A 147 -9.07 3.70 -10.18
C LEU A 147 -9.96 3.77 -8.94
N LEU A 148 -11.13 4.41 -9.03
CA LEU A 148 -12.06 4.49 -7.89
C LEU A 148 -12.43 3.10 -7.36
N HIS A 149 -12.79 2.18 -8.25
CA HIS A 149 -13.17 0.83 -7.87
C HIS A 149 -12.03 0.10 -7.15
N ARG A 150 -10.79 0.23 -7.65
CA ARG A 150 -9.63 -0.40 -7.02
C ARG A 150 -9.27 0.21 -5.67
N LEU A 151 -9.38 1.53 -5.53
CA LEU A 151 -9.19 2.19 -4.25
C LEU A 151 -10.24 1.71 -3.23
N LEU A 152 -11.49 1.58 -3.68
CA LEU A 152 -12.57 1.05 -2.84
C LEU A 152 -12.37 -0.44 -2.50
N GLU A 153 -11.80 -1.26 -3.38
CA GLU A 153 -11.45 -2.66 -3.08
C GLU A 153 -10.42 -2.76 -1.94
N THR A 154 -9.33 -1.99 -2.02
CA THR A 154 -8.32 -1.93 -0.94
C THR A 154 -8.93 -1.39 0.35
N PHE A 155 -9.77 -0.35 0.25
CA PHE A 155 -10.42 0.22 1.43
C PHE A 155 -11.41 -0.75 2.06
N GLN A 156 -12.18 -1.48 1.25
CA GLN A 156 -13.10 -2.51 1.70
C GLN A 156 -12.37 -3.66 2.39
N TRP A 157 -11.21 -4.09 1.86
CA TRP A 157 -10.36 -5.07 2.52
C TRP A 157 -9.88 -4.56 3.88
N LEU A 158 -9.40 -3.31 3.96
CA LEU A 158 -8.95 -2.70 5.21
C LEU A 158 -10.07 -2.67 6.25
N LEU A 159 -11.29 -2.29 5.85
CA LEU A 159 -12.46 -2.33 6.73
C LEU A 159 -12.76 -3.75 7.21
N GLN A 160 -12.69 -4.75 6.34
CA GLN A 160 -12.97 -6.14 6.71
C GLN A 160 -11.94 -6.71 7.70
N VAL A 161 -10.65 -6.40 7.54
CA VAL A 161 -9.61 -6.88 8.47
C VAL A 161 -9.59 -6.11 9.78
N THR A 162 -10.17 -4.91 9.82
CA THR A 162 -10.25 -4.08 11.03
C THR A 162 -11.60 -4.17 11.77
N GLU A 163 -12.67 -4.65 11.12
CA GLU A 163 -14.04 -4.63 11.65
C GLU A 163 -14.20 -5.35 12.99
N SER A 164 -13.71 -6.59 13.09
CA SER A 164 -13.88 -7.42 14.29
C SER A 164 -12.92 -8.61 14.32
N LEU A 165 -12.75 -9.23 15.48
CA LEU A 165 -11.99 -10.48 15.60
C LEU A 165 -12.60 -11.61 14.78
N SER A 166 -13.93 -11.72 14.73
CA SER A 166 -14.60 -12.73 13.89
C SER A 166 -14.32 -12.53 12.41
N ALA A 167 -14.08 -11.30 11.96
CA ALA A 167 -13.77 -11.01 10.56
C ALA A 167 -12.35 -11.44 10.18
N VAL A 168 -11.36 -11.28 11.07
CA VAL A 168 -9.95 -11.55 10.76
C VAL A 168 -9.50 -12.98 11.14
N LYS A 169 -10.25 -13.69 11.98
CA LYS A 169 -10.01 -15.11 12.31
C LYS A 169 -10.26 -16.02 11.10
N PRO A 170 -9.67 -17.24 11.06
CA PRO A 170 -9.91 -18.20 9.99
C PRO A 170 -11.40 -18.41 9.68
N GLY A 171 -11.78 -18.25 8.41
CA GLY A 171 -13.16 -18.32 7.93
C GLY A 171 -13.95 -17.01 8.02
N GLY A 172 -13.38 -15.96 8.62
CA GLY A 172 -13.98 -14.63 8.71
C GLY A 172 -13.92 -13.83 7.40
N SER A 173 -14.72 -12.77 7.29
CA SER A 173 -14.80 -11.94 6.07
C SER A 173 -13.45 -11.30 5.67
N GLY A 174 -12.72 -10.74 6.63
CA GLY A 174 -11.38 -10.16 6.43
C GLY A 174 -10.31 -11.22 6.13
N HIS A 175 -10.38 -12.38 6.77
CA HIS A 175 -9.53 -13.54 6.47
C HIS A 175 -9.71 -14.01 5.01
N ILE A 176 -10.96 -14.26 4.61
CA ILE A 176 -11.31 -14.67 3.24
C ILE A 176 -10.88 -13.62 2.23
N SER A 177 -11.14 -12.34 2.52
CA SER A 177 -10.73 -11.22 1.66
C SER A 177 -9.21 -11.18 1.48
N THR A 178 -8.44 -11.42 2.54
CA THR A 178 -6.97 -11.47 2.50
C THR A 178 -6.47 -12.63 1.62
N ILE A 179 -7.10 -13.81 1.69
CA ILE A 179 -6.76 -14.94 0.81
C ILE A 179 -7.09 -14.61 -0.66
N ARG A 180 -8.23 -13.96 -0.92
CA ARG A 180 -8.58 -13.48 -2.28
C ARG A 180 -7.54 -12.50 -2.80
N VAL A 181 -7.03 -11.58 -1.97
CA VAL A 181 -5.94 -10.66 -2.32
C VAL A 181 -4.67 -11.44 -2.67
N ARG A 182 -4.28 -12.44 -1.86
CA ARG A 182 -3.10 -13.29 -2.16
C ARG A 182 -3.22 -14.02 -3.50
N LEU A 183 -4.37 -14.61 -3.79
CA LEU A 183 -4.64 -15.28 -5.08
C LEU A 183 -4.70 -14.27 -6.26
N LEU A 184 -5.23 -13.08 -6.02
CA LEU A 184 -5.22 -11.97 -6.99
C LEU A 184 -3.78 -11.55 -7.32
N HIS A 185 -2.91 -11.41 -6.31
CA HIS A 185 -1.50 -11.08 -6.50
C HIS A 185 -0.80 -12.13 -7.36
N ALA A 186 -0.98 -13.42 -7.07
CA ALA A 186 -0.46 -14.49 -7.91
C ALA A 186 -0.98 -14.40 -9.36
N SER A 187 -2.27 -14.08 -9.54
CA SER A 187 -2.91 -13.97 -10.86
C SER A 187 -2.37 -12.80 -11.68
N VAL A 188 -2.18 -11.65 -11.04
CA VAL A 188 -1.60 -10.46 -11.67
C VAL A 188 -0.16 -10.74 -12.09
N ARG A 189 0.65 -11.33 -11.20
CA ARG A 189 2.04 -11.69 -11.49
C ARG A 189 2.15 -12.62 -12.69
N GLN A 190 1.41 -13.74 -12.67
CA GLN A 190 1.38 -14.70 -13.77
C GLN A 190 0.98 -14.04 -15.10
N ARG A 191 -0.05 -13.18 -15.09
CA ARG A 191 -0.52 -12.47 -16.27
C ARG A 191 0.53 -11.51 -16.85
N ILE A 192 1.20 -10.73 -16.01
CA ILE A 192 2.23 -9.79 -16.48
C ILE A 192 3.41 -10.56 -17.07
N LEU A 193 3.90 -11.61 -16.38
CA LEU A 193 5.03 -12.42 -16.87
C LEU A 193 4.70 -13.08 -18.22
N LYS A 194 3.49 -13.62 -18.38
CA LYS A 194 3.03 -14.17 -19.67
C LYS A 194 2.99 -13.12 -20.79
N LEU A 195 2.66 -11.86 -20.48
CA LEU A 195 2.68 -10.78 -21.46
C LEU A 195 4.11 -10.37 -21.82
N VAL A 196 5.06 -10.45 -20.88
CA VAL A 196 6.48 -10.19 -21.10
C VAL A 196 7.08 -11.20 -22.08
N GLU A 197 6.70 -12.48 -22.02
CA GLU A 197 7.16 -13.53 -22.96
C GLU A 197 6.93 -13.14 -24.43
N GLY A 198 5.75 -12.60 -24.75
CA GLY A 198 5.41 -12.15 -26.11
C GLY A 198 5.76 -10.68 -26.40
N ARG A 199 5.99 -9.87 -25.36
CA ARG A 199 6.27 -8.42 -25.45
C ARG A 199 7.28 -8.02 -24.37
N PRO A 200 8.59 -8.24 -24.56
CA PRO A 200 9.59 -7.99 -23.50
C PRO A 200 9.59 -6.56 -22.93
N LYS A 201 9.17 -5.57 -23.71
CA LYS A 201 9.04 -4.17 -23.28
C LYS A 201 7.76 -3.88 -22.44
N TYR A 202 6.92 -4.89 -22.22
CA TYR A 202 5.66 -4.76 -21.48
C TYR A 202 5.85 -4.61 -19.96
N PHE A 203 6.97 -5.07 -19.40
CA PHE A 203 7.33 -4.81 -18.01
C PHE A 203 8.84 -5.05 -17.87
N ASN A 204 9.57 -4.12 -17.23
CA ASN A 204 11.02 -4.23 -17.09
C ASN A 204 11.37 -5.06 -15.84
N VAL A 205 11.42 -6.38 -15.99
CA VAL A 205 11.73 -7.32 -14.90
C VAL A 205 13.15 -7.12 -14.35
N GLU A 206 14.11 -6.72 -15.19
CA GLU A 206 15.49 -6.45 -14.74
C GLU A 206 15.56 -5.24 -13.81
N LYS A 207 14.78 -4.18 -14.08
CA LYS A 207 14.72 -3.00 -13.22
C LYS A 207 13.88 -3.21 -11.97
N TYR A 208 12.68 -3.79 -12.12
CA TYR A 208 11.67 -3.81 -11.06
C TYR A 208 11.54 -5.17 -10.35
N GLY A 209 12.28 -6.18 -10.78
CA GLY A 209 12.10 -7.55 -10.31
C GLY A 209 10.86 -8.23 -10.87
N VAL A 210 10.44 -9.34 -10.26
CA VAL A 210 9.17 -9.97 -10.62
C VAL A 210 8.00 -9.12 -10.13
N PRO A 211 6.87 -9.05 -10.85
CA PRO A 211 5.71 -8.26 -10.42
C PRO A 211 5.18 -8.73 -9.06
N ILE A 212 4.90 -7.80 -8.14
CA ILE A 212 4.41 -8.10 -6.79
C ILE A 212 5.40 -9.05 -6.10
N ASN A 213 6.66 -8.63 -6.06
CA ASN A 213 7.72 -9.40 -5.41
C ASN A 213 7.64 -9.27 -3.88
N THR A 214 8.51 -9.99 -3.18
CA THR A 214 8.61 -9.96 -1.72
C THR A 214 8.89 -8.55 -1.20
N LEU A 215 9.78 -7.79 -1.86
CA LEU A 215 10.11 -6.41 -1.46
C LEU A 215 8.91 -5.47 -1.58
N ASP A 216 8.18 -5.50 -2.70
CA ASP A 216 6.94 -4.74 -2.90
C ASP A 216 5.91 -5.06 -1.81
N SER A 217 5.84 -6.33 -1.39
CA SER A 217 4.90 -6.81 -0.38
C SER A 217 5.30 -6.32 1.02
N ILE A 218 6.60 -6.36 1.35
CA ILE A 218 7.13 -5.79 2.60
C ILE A 218 6.88 -4.29 2.66
N HIS A 219 7.18 -3.56 1.57
CA HIS A 219 6.87 -2.13 1.46
C HIS A 219 5.41 -1.87 1.74
N SER A 220 4.51 -2.61 1.07
CA SER A 220 3.07 -2.43 1.23
C SER A 220 2.64 -2.65 2.68
N ILE A 221 3.05 -3.75 3.33
CA ILE A 221 2.73 -3.98 4.75
C ILE A 221 3.26 -2.86 5.63
N ALA A 222 4.52 -2.43 5.43
CA ALA A 222 5.14 -1.35 6.19
C ALA A 222 4.35 -0.04 6.03
N THR A 223 3.94 0.34 4.81
CA THR A 223 3.09 1.50 4.56
C THR A 223 1.78 1.43 5.35
N PHE A 224 1.11 0.26 5.35
CA PHE A 224 -0.18 0.10 6.04
C PHE A 224 -0.06 0.10 7.57
N CYS A 225 0.99 -0.46 8.14
CA CYS A 225 1.11 -0.55 9.59
C CYS A 225 1.90 0.63 10.19
N CYS A 226 3.01 1.03 9.59
CA CYS A 226 3.96 1.96 10.19
C CYS A 226 3.62 3.43 9.93
N ASN A 227 3.17 3.80 8.73
CA ASN A 227 3.09 5.22 8.35
C ASN A 227 2.19 6.05 9.26
N HIS A 228 1.09 5.45 9.74
CA HIS A 228 0.20 6.06 10.73
C HIS A 228 0.97 6.62 11.93
N MET A 229 1.99 5.89 12.38
CA MET A 229 2.71 6.13 13.63
C MET A 229 3.81 7.19 13.49
N TRP A 230 4.39 7.34 12.30
CA TRP A 230 5.60 8.16 12.10
C TRP A 230 5.47 9.24 11.01
N LEU A 231 4.69 8.98 9.95
CA LEU A 231 4.60 9.85 8.78
C LEU A 231 3.27 10.61 8.70
N GLN A 232 2.20 10.08 9.30
CA GLN A 232 0.83 10.60 9.15
C GLN A 232 0.32 11.27 10.42
N LEU A 233 -0.09 10.50 11.44
CA LEU A 233 -0.77 11.03 12.63
C LEU A 233 0.06 12.11 13.36
N PRO A 234 1.40 11.97 13.53
CA PRO A 234 2.20 13.02 14.18
C PRO A 234 2.13 14.37 13.46
N ARG A 235 2.00 14.37 12.13
CA ARG A 235 1.83 15.59 11.32
C ARG A 235 0.45 16.23 11.47
N MET A 236 -0.51 15.47 12.00
CA MET A 236 -1.85 15.92 12.34
C MET A 236 -2.01 16.21 13.85
N GLY A 237 -0.90 16.20 14.61
CA GLY A 237 -0.90 16.46 16.05
C GLY A 237 -1.34 15.27 16.92
N VAL A 238 -1.46 14.08 16.33
CA VAL A 238 -1.83 12.85 17.03
C VAL A 238 -0.61 11.96 17.19
N TYR A 239 -0.30 11.57 18.43
CA TYR A 239 0.88 10.74 18.73
C TYR A 239 0.42 9.40 19.32
N PRO A 240 0.47 8.31 18.52
CA PRO A 240 0.10 6.98 19.02
C PRO A 240 0.95 6.57 20.22
N THR A 241 0.30 5.97 21.21
CA THR A 241 0.95 5.39 22.40
C THR A 241 1.84 4.20 22.03
N ALA A 242 2.78 3.82 22.91
CA ALA A 242 3.61 2.63 22.69
C ALA A 242 2.76 1.37 22.45
N GLN A 243 1.70 1.18 23.25
CA GLN A 243 0.80 0.04 23.12
C GLN A 243 0.03 0.04 21.79
N GLU A 244 -0.46 1.21 21.34
CA GLU A 244 -1.13 1.31 20.04
C GLU A 244 -0.21 0.95 18.87
N LYS A 245 1.09 1.28 18.98
CA LYS A 245 2.10 0.89 17.98
C LYS A 245 2.29 -0.62 17.95
N GLU A 246 2.50 -1.24 19.12
CA GLU A 246 2.66 -2.69 19.24
C GLU A 246 1.42 -3.44 18.72
N ASP A 247 0.23 -3.01 19.13
CA ASP A 247 -1.03 -3.68 18.80
C ASP A 247 -1.35 -3.60 17.30
N TYR A 248 -1.15 -2.43 16.68
CA TYR A 248 -1.45 -2.27 15.25
C TYR A 248 -0.41 -2.94 14.34
N ILE A 249 0.87 -2.95 14.74
CA ILE A 249 1.91 -3.72 14.03
C ILE A 249 1.63 -5.23 14.15
N ALA A 250 1.21 -5.73 15.32
CA ALA A 250 0.85 -7.13 15.48
C ALA A 250 -0.31 -7.58 14.56
N LEU A 251 -1.33 -6.71 14.38
CA LEU A 251 -2.40 -6.95 13.40
C LEU A 251 -1.85 -7.12 11.99
N PHE A 252 -1.00 -6.21 11.54
CA PHE A 252 -0.44 -6.27 10.20
C PHE A 252 0.64 -7.33 10.02
N ARG A 253 1.33 -7.75 11.09
CA ARG A 253 2.19 -8.93 11.08
C ARG A 253 1.37 -10.19 10.76
N TYR A 254 0.18 -10.33 11.35
CA TYR A 254 -0.74 -11.44 11.02
C TYR A 254 -1.25 -11.36 9.58
N LEU A 255 -1.55 -10.16 9.07
CA LEU A 255 -1.92 -9.98 7.66
C LEU A 255 -0.75 -10.28 6.71
N ALA A 256 0.48 -9.93 7.08
CA ALA A 256 1.69 -10.25 6.34
C ALA A 256 1.85 -11.77 6.18
N TYR A 257 1.71 -12.51 7.28
CA TYR A 257 1.70 -13.98 7.28
C TYR A 257 0.67 -14.55 6.29
N LEU A 258 -0.59 -14.09 6.36
CA LEU A 258 -1.65 -14.56 5.48
C LEU A 258 -1.38 -14.26 4.00
N LEU A 259 -0.74 -13.11 3.72
CA LEU A 259 -0.35 -12.65 2.38
C LEU A 259 0.97 -13.27 1.88
N ALA A 260 1.61 -14.15 2.67
CA ALA A 260 2.96 -14.67 2.40
C ALA A 260 4.02 -13.58 2.20
N THR A 261 3.89 -12.50 2.96
CA THR A 261 4.96 -11.52 3.19
C THR A 261 5.72 -11.93 4.45
N PRO A 262 7.07 -11.95 4.46
CA PRO A 262 7.83 -12.41 5.61
C PRO A 262 7.49 -11.58 6.87
N ASP A 263 6.87 -12.23 7.85
CA ASP A 263 6.28 -11.58 9.02
C ASP A 263 7.33 -11.21 10.09
N GLU A 264 8.53 -11.79 10.02
CA GLU A 264 9.67 -11.50 10.88
C GLU A 264 10.13 -10.03 10.80
N TYR A 265 9.88 -9.35 9.67
CA TYR A 265 10.14 -7.92 9.52
C TYR A 265 9.25 -7.05 10.41
N PHE A 266 8.15 -7.62 10.94
CA PHE A 266 7.16 -6.94 11.75
C PHE A 266 7.05 -7.52 13.16
N GLU A 267 8.09 -8.25 13.63
CA GLU A 267 8.08 -8.91 14.94
C GLU A 267 8.10 -7.94 16.13
N SER A 268 8.58 -6.72 15.93
CA SER A 268 8.65 -5.67 16.95
C SER A 268 8.49 -4.28 16.34
N VAL A 269 8.11 -3.31 17.16
CA VAL A 269 7.96 -1.90 16.75
C VAL A 269 9.27 -1.33 16.19
N ALA A 270 10.40 -1.66 16.81
CA ALA A 270 11.71 -1.17 16.38
C ALA A 270 12.10 -1.77 15.01
N ARG A 271 11.88 -3.07 14.81
CA ARG A 271 12.16 -3.74 13.53
C ARG A 271 11.23 -3.24 12.42
N ALA A 272 9.93 -3.16 12.67
CA ALA A 272 8.94 -2.66 11.72
C ALA A 272 9.21 -1.20 11.30
N LYS A 273 9.63 -0.36 12.25
CA LYS A 273 10.04 1.02 11.98
C LYS A 273 11.28 1.07 11.08
N ALA A 274 12.32 0.30 11.41
CA ALA A 274 13.54 0.26 10.61
C ALA A 274 13.28 -0.30 9.19
N VAL A 275 12.38 -1.28 9.05
CA VAL A 275 11.93 -1.80 7.76
C VAL A 275 11.22 -0.71 6.94
N MET A 276 10.25 -0.01 7.53
CA MET A 276 9.60 1.14 6.87
C MET A 276 10.65 2.16 6.41
N GLU A 277 11.59 2.52 7.29
CA GLU A 277 12.66 3.47 7.00
C GLU A 277 13.57 3.01 5.86
N SER A 278 13.94 1.73 5.79
CA SER A 278 14.66 1.17 4.65
C SER A 278 13.86 1.26 3.35
N MET A 279 12.55 1.01 3.38
CA MET A 279 11.70 1.13 2.18
C MET A 279 11.60 2.57 1.68
N LEU A 280 11.57 3.55 2.58
CA LEU A 280 11.58 4.97 2.21
C LEU A 280 12.83 5.38 1.43
N VAL A 281 13.97 4.71 1.66
CA VAL A 281 15.24 4.98 0.98
C VAL A 281 15.37 4.15 -0.30
N HIS A 282 14.91 2.90 -0.29
CA HIS A 282 15.22 1.95 -1.35
C HIS A 282 14.17 1.87 -2.46
N GLU A 283 12.89 2.11 -2.15
CA GLU A 283 11.78 1.90 -3.09
C GLU A 283 11.23 3.17 -3.72
N LEU A 284 11.42 4.33 -3.08
CA LEU A 284 10.82 5.58 -3.56
C LEU A 284 11.66 6.18 -4.70
N GLU A 285 11.14 6.09 -5.92
CA GLU A 285 11.70 6.67 -7.14
C GLU A 285 10.57 7.30 -7.97
N ILE A 286 10.61 8.62 -8.13
CA ILE A 286 9.58 9.33 -8.91
C ILE A 286 9.88 9.23 -10.40
N THR A 287 8.96 8.62 -11.14
CA THR A 287 8.99 8.47 -12.59
C THR A 287 7.88 9.29 -13.27
N ASP A 288 7.89 9.38 -14.60
CA ASP A 288 6.75 9.97 -15.33
C ASP A 288 5.45 9.20 -15.07
N THR A 289 5.53 7.86 -14.95
CA THR A 289 4.41 7.00 -14.57
C THR A 289 3.86 7.38 -13.19
N SER A 290 4.73 7.68 -12.23
CA SER A 290 4.38 8.14 -10.88
C SER A 290 3.49 9.39 -10.92
N ARG A 291 3.89 10.38 -11.73
CA ARG A 291 3.15 11.64 -11.92
C ARG A 291 1.76 11.42 -12.50
N VAL A 292 1.64 10.55 -13.50
CA VAL A 292 0.35 10.22 -14.13
C VAL A 292 -0.59 9.54 -13.14
N VAL A 293 -0.08 8.59 -12.35
CA VAL A 293 -0.86 7.87 -11.34
C VAL A 293 -1.37 8.81 -10.25
N CYS A 294 -0.51 9.70 -9.73
CA CYS A 294 -0.92 10.70 -8.75
C CYS A 294 -1.94 11.69 -9.32
N PHE A 295 -1.75 12.16 -10.56
CA PHE A 295 -2.73 13.00 -11.23
C PHE A 295 -4.11 12.31 -11.35
N ASN A 296 -4.14 11.05 -11.76
CA ASN A 296 -5.39 10.29 -11.88
C ASN A 296 -6.07 10.09 -10.52
N PHE A 297 -5.29 9.89 -9.45
CA PHE A 297 -5.80 9.80 -8.09
C PHE A 297 -6.46 11.10 -7.62
N ILE A 298 -5.79 12.23 -7.83
CA ILE A 298 -6.33 13.56 -7.50
C ILE A 298 -7.65 13.80 -8.25
N LYS A 299 -7.68 13.51 -9.55
CA LYS A 299 -8.91 13.60 -10.36
C LYS A 299 -10.02 12.70 -9.86
N CYS A 300 -9.68 11.50 -9.39
CA CYS A 300 -10.66 10.58 -8.83
C CYS A 300 -11.32 11.13 -7.56
N LEU A 301 -10.61 11.90 -6.73
CA LEU A 301 -11.13 12.43 -5.46
C LEU A 301 -11.89 13.76 -5.61
N GLU A 302 -11.54 14.58 -6.61
CA GLU A 302 -12.23 15.84 -6.91
C GLU A 302 -13.72 15.60 -7.17
N ASP A 303 -14.04 14.55 -7.93
CA ASP A 303 -15.39 14.23 -8.39
C ASP A 303 -16.00 13.02 -7.63
N LEU A 304 -15.63 12.80 -6.37
CA LEU A 304 -16.12 11.68 -5.55
C LEU A 304 -17.16 12.11 -4.50
N PRO A 305 -18.48 12.06 -4.80
CA PRO A 305 -19.52 12.21 -3.80
C PRO A 305 -19.44 11.14 -2.70
N PRO A 306 -19.77 11.47 -1.43
CA PRO A 306 -20.16 12.79 -0.93
C PRO A 306 -18.98 13.71 -0.56
N PHE A 307 -17.73 13.24 -0.69
CA PHE A 307 -16.54 13.91 -0.16
C PHE A 307 -16.11 15.13 -1.00
N ASN A 308 -16.07 15.00 -2.33
CA ASN A 308 -15.72 16.05 -3.30
C ASN A 308 -14.53 16.91 -2.84
N VAL A 309 -13.38 16.28 -2.63
CA VAL A 309 -12.22 16.92 -2.01
C VAL A 309 -11.50 17.78 -3.05
N SER A 310 -11.37 19.09 -2.78
CA SER A 310 -10.75 19.99 -3.76
C SER A 310 -9.29 19.65 -4.02
N ARG A 311 -8.85 19.89 -5.26
CA ARG A 311 -7.45 19.77 -5.67
C ARG A 311 -6.49 20.44 -4.71
N SER A 312 -6.77 21.71 -4.38
CA SER A 312 -5.92 22.52 -3.52
C SER A 312 -5.82 21.96 -2.10
N PHE A 313 -6.88 21.32 -1.59
CA PHE A 313 -6.82 20.63 -0.31
C PHE A 313 -5.89 19.41 -0.38
N ILE A 314 -6.02 18.59 -1.43
CA ILE A 314 -5.16 17.40 -1.62
C ILE A 314 -3.70 17.84 -1.76
N GLU A 315 -3.43 18.86 -2.58
CA GLU A 315 -2.08 19.37 -2.80
C GLU A 315 -1.48 19.95 -1.51
N ALA A 316 -2.24 20.78 -0.77
CA ALA A 316 -1.75 21.40 0.46
C ALA A 316 -1.57 20.39 1.59
N GLY A 317 -2.52 19.47 1.78
CA GLY A 317 -2.41 18.44 2.80
C GLY A 317 -1.28 17.45 2.50
N SER A 318 -1.08 17.09 1.23
CA SER A 318 0.06 16.25 0.83
C SER A 318 1.40 16.95 1.11
N ARG A 319 1.52 18.27 0.92
CA ARG A 319 2.71 19.05 1.35
C ARG A 319 2.96 18.98 2.84
N VAL A 320 1.91 19.15 3.63
CA VAL A 320 2.03 19.11 5.10
C VAL A 320 2.52 17.75 5.59
N LEU A 321 2.01 16.66 5.02
CA LEU A 321 2.37 15.31 5.46
C LEU A 321 3.73 14.84 4.91
N ASN A 322 4.03 15.14 3.64
CA ASN A 322 5.20 14.60 2.96
C ASN A 322 6.40 15.56 2.93
N GLY A 323 6.16 16.87 3.04
CA GLY A 323 7.15 17.92 2.81
C GLY A 323 7.18 18.40 1.35
N ASP A 324 7.59 19.66 1.15
CA ASP A 324 7.65 20.28 -0.17
C ASP A 324 8.70 19.64 -1.11
N GLU A 325 9.73 19.03 -0.52
CA GLU A 325 10.84 18.39 -1.25
C GLU A 325 10.49 17.00 -1.79
N MET A 326 9.40 16.36 -1.32
CA MET A 326 9.02 15.04 -1.85
C MET A 326 8.51 15.21 -3.28
N GLY A 327 9.27 14.71 -4.25
CA GLY A 327 9.28 15.25 -5.61
C GLY A 327 7.97 15.19 -6.42
N ILE A 328 6.96 14.42 -6.00
CA ILE A 328 5.64 14.47 -6.65
C ILE A 328 4.85 15.72 -6.25
N VAL A 329 5.08 16.18 -5.01
CA VAL A 329 4.52 17.39 -4.41
C VAL A 329 5.34 18.62 -4.80
N GLY A 330 6.66 18.45 -4.93
CA GLY A 330 7.59 19.51 -5.38
C GLY A 330 7.38 19.96 -6.83
N TRP A 331 6.60 19.21 -7.62
CA TRP A 331 6.20 19.59 -8.98
C TRP A 331 5.00 20.54 -9.04
N TRP A 332 4.23 20.67 -7.95
CA TRP A 332 3.13 21.61 -7.89
C TRP A 332 3.64 23.03 -7.60
N PRO A 333 2.97 24.09 -8.10
CA PRO A 333 3.35 25.47 -7.79
C PRO A 333 3.44 25.67 -6.28
N ALA A 334 4.53 26.28 -5.79
CA ALA A 334 4.74 26.49 -4.36
C ALA A 334 3.50 27.12 -3.71
N LEU A 335 3.15 26.66 -2.50
CA LEU A 335 2.11 27.32 -1.74
C LEU A 335 2.58 28.74 -1.41
N PRO A 336 1.68 29.75 -1.41
CA PRO A 336 2.02 31.05 -0.87
C PRO A 336 2.51 30.89 0.57
N SER A 337 3.51 31.67 0.94
CA SER A 337 4.05 31.72 2.29
C SER A 337 2.93 31.90 3.35
N PRO A 338 3.15 31.49 4.61
CA PRO A 338 2.17 31.70 5.68
C PRO A 338 1.67 33.15 5.77
N SER A 339 2.55 34.14 5.52
CA SER A 339 2.20 35.56 5.44
C SER A 339 1.30 35.89 4.23
N GLU A 340 1.58 35.34 3.05
CA GLU A 340 0.74 35.52 1.86
C GLU A 340 -0.63 34.82 1.99
N ARG A 341 -0.70 33.68 2.69
CA ARG A 341 -1.96 33.01 3.01
C ARG A 341 -2.79 33.80 4.01
N ALA A 342 -2.15 34.37 5.04
CA ALA A 342 -2.81 35.25 6.00
C ALA A 342 -3.36 36.51 5.32
N LEU A 343 -2.58 37.16 4.44
CA LEU A 343 -3.01 38.31 3.64
C LEU A 343 -4.23 37.99 2.76
N ARG A 344 -4.26 36.81 2.12
CA ARG A 344 -5.42 36.38 1.31
C ARG A 344 -6.66 36.07 2.15
N LEU A 345 -6.51 35.54 3.37
CA LEU A 345 -7.62 35.26 4.29
C LEU A 345 -8.18 36.53 4.95
N THR A 346 -7.35 37.56 5.16
CA THR A 346 -7.78 38.85 5.72
C THR A 346 -8.21 39.86 4.68
N GLY A 347 -8.34 39.49 3.40
CA GLY A 347 -8.70 40.41 2.31
C GLY A 347 -7.70 41.55 2.11
N GLY A 348 -6.42 41.33 2.47
CA GLY A 348 -5.37 42.32 2.36
C GLY A 348 -4.99 42.57 0.91
N LEU A 349 -5.24 43.79 0.44
CA LEU A 349 -4.77 44.33 -0.83
C LEU A 349 -3.25 44.08 -0.99
N PHE A 350 -2.84 43.47 -2.10
CA PHE A 350 -1.45 43.58 -2.55
C PHE A 350 -1.14 45.05 -2.86
N PRO A 351 0.12 45.51 -2.72
CA PRO A 351 0.52 46.91 -2.92
C PRO A 351 0.20 47.49 -4.31
N ASN A 352 -0.22 46.64 -5.26
CA ASN A 352 -0.48 47.01 -6.65
C ASN A 352 -1.96 47.04 -7.05
N GLY A 353 -2.90 46.97 -6.12
CA GLY A 353 -4.29 47.38 -6.36
C GLY A 353 -5.14 46.56 -7.34
N GLU A 354 -4.69 45.40 -7.82
CA GLU A 354 -5.50 44.54 -8.68
C GLU A 354 -6.33 43.53 -7.86
N THR A 355 -7.65 43.61 -8.01
CA THR A 355 -8.63 42.69 -7.41
C THR A 355 -8.80 41.45 -8.30
N CYS A 356 -8.47 40.27 -7.77
CA CYS A 356 -8.77 39.00 -8.45
C CYS A 356 -10.20 38.53 -8.08
N PHE A 357 -11.19 39.13 -8.72
CA PHE A 357 -12.52 38.53 -8.88
C PHE A 357 -13.07 38.91 -10.26
N THR A 358 -12.65 38.17 -11.28
CA THR A 358 -13.44 38.01 -12.50
C THR A 358 -13.66 36.52 -12.70
N ARG A 359 -14.88 36.08 -12.38
CA ARG A 359 -15.43 34.80 -12.80
C ARG A 359 -15.50 34.77 -14.32
N GLN A 360 -15.02 33.70 -14.94
CA GLN A 360 -15.70 32.96 -16.01
C GLN A 360 -15.18 31.53 -16.05
#